data_AF-L7R467-F1
#
_entry.id   AF-L7R467-F1
#
_cell.length_a   1.000
_cell.length_b   1.000
_cell.length_c   1.000
_cell.angle_alpha   90.00
_cell.angle_beta   90.00
_cell.angle_gamma   90.00
#
_symmetry.space_group_name_H-M   'P 1'
#
loop_
_entity.id
_entity.type
_entity.pdbx_description
1 polymer ?
#
loop_
_entity_poly.entity_id
_entity_poly.type
_entity_poly.pdbx_seq_one_letter_code
_entity_poly.pdbx_strand_id
1 'polypeptide(L)'
;GSEYTTTVEGYIPASGRGIQGATSHHLGQNFSKMFDIMYDDPDTLEKNYVYQNSWGITTRTIGVMVLVHGDDKGLVLPPRLADIQAIVVPCGITASSSAEERKSLIESCKALVSDLMDAGIRSEGDYRDNYSPG
;
A
#
# COMPACT_ATOMS: atom_id res chain seq x y z
N GLY A 1 5.03 -16.04 -26.32
CA GLY A 1 4.26 -16.72 -25.26
C GLY A 1 2.86 -16.15 -25.20
N SER A 2 2.75 -14.84 -24.99
CA SER A 2 1.51 -14.10 -25.17
C SER A 2 1.31 -13.64 -26.62
N GLU A 3 0.06 -13.36 -26.98
CA GLU A 3 -0.33 -12.69 -28.24
C GLU A 3 -0.10 -11.18 -28.14
N TYR A 4 -0.55 -10.57 -27.05
CA TYR A 4 -0.17 -9.20 -26.70
C TYR A 4 -0.05 -9.02 -25.18
N THR A 5 0.61 -7.92 -24.80
CA THR A 5 0.83 -7.54 -23.40
C THR A 5 0.50 -6.07 -23.22
N THR A 6 -0.28 -5.77 -22.18
CA THR A 6 -0.54 -4.42 -21.70
C THR A 6 0.19 -4.18 -20.37
N THR A 7 0.48 -2.92 -20.07
CA THR A 7 1.31 -2.53 -18.94
C THR A 7 0.83 -1.20 -18.35
N VAL A 8 1.09 -1.00 -17.06
CA VAL A 8 0.96 0.30 -16.40
C VAL A 8 2.37 0.82 -16.10
N GLU A 9 2.71 1.96 -16.69
CA GLU A 9 4.03 2.58 -16.54
C GLU A 9 4.00 3.70 -15.50
N GLY A 10 5.02 3.72 -14.64
CA GLY A 10 5.32 4.81 -13.72
C GLY A 10 6.56 5.57 -14.15
N TYR A 11 6.73 6.79 -13.65
CA TYR A 11 7.92 7.60 -13.83
C TYR A 11 8.52 7.92 -12.46
N ILE A 12 9.85 7.77 -12.32
CA ILE A 12 10.59 8.07 -11.11
C ILE A 12 11.35 9.40 -11.30
N PRO A 13 10.88 10.51 -10.71
CA PRO A 13 11.46 11.85 -10.96
C PRO A 13 12.93 11.94 -10.59
N ALA A 14 13.32 11.40 -9.43
CA ALA A 14 14.68 11.50 -8.91
C ALA A 14 15.74 10.82 -9.81
N SER A 15 15.34 9.81 -10.58
CA SER A 15 16.26 9.09 -11.48
C SER A 15 16.06 9.42 -12.96
N GLY A 16 14.96 10.08 -13.32
CA GLY A 16 14.59 10.34 -14.71
C GLY A 16 14.21 9.08 -15.51
N ARG A 17 13.80 7.99 -14.84
CA ARG A 17 13.57 6.68 -15.47
C ARG A 17 12.13 6.23 -15.36
N GLY A 18 11.66 5.54 -16.41
CA GLY A 18 10.40 4.80 -16.41
C GLY A 18 10.51 3.48 -15.63
N ILE A 19 9.37 3.01 -15.11
CA ILE A 19 9.26 1.73 -14.40
C ILE A 19 7.92 1.05 -14.72
N GLN A 20 7.99 -0.20 -15.15
CA GLN A 20 6.81 -1.04 -15.31
C GLN A 20 6.25 -1.43 -13.93
N GLY A 21 5.02 -1.01 -13.64
CA GLY A 21 4.33 -1.22 -12.37
C GLY A 21 3.55 -2.53 -12.29
N ALA A 22 2.89 -2.93 -13.37
CA ALA A 22 2.12 -4.18 -13.46
C ALA A 22 1.95 -4.60 -14.93
N THR A 23 1.70 -5.89 -15.17
CA THR A 23 1.47 -6.44 -16.52
C THR A 23 0.17 -7.20 -16.60
N SER A 24 -0.44 -7.18 -17.79
CA SER A 24 -1.54 -8.05 -18.16
C SER A 24 -1.30 -8.59 -19.57
N HIS A 25 -1.44 -9.89 -19.73
CA HIS A 25 -1.12 -10.62 -20.95
C HIS A 25 -2.39 -11.24 -21.51
N HIS A 26 -2.66 -10.97 -22.78
CA HIS A 26 -3.53 -11.84 -23.55
C HIS A 26 -2.69 -12.96 -24.12
N LEU A 27 -2.90 -14.19 -23.63
CA LEU A 27 -2.13 -15.35 -24.04
C LEU A 27 -2.65 -15.97 -25.35
N GLY A 28 -3.83 -15.54 -25.81
CA GLY A 28 -4.54 -16.16 -26.91
C GLY A 28 -4.80 -17.63 -26.58
N GLN A 29 -4.54 -18.50 -27.54
CA GLN A 29 -4.58 -19.95 -27.37
C GLN A 29 -3.18 -20.60 -27.32
N ASN A 30 -2.11 -19.81 -27.16
CA ASN A 30 -0.75 -20.35 -27.24
C ASN A 30 -0.49 -21.42 -26.17
N PHE A 31 -0.89 -21.14 -24.93
CA PHE A 31 -0.69 -22.06 -23.80
C PHE A 31 -1.71 -23.19 -23.79
N SER A 32 -2.97 -22.93 -24.16
CA SER A 32 -3.98 -23.97 -24.20
C SER A 32 -3.67 -25.03 -25.26
N LYS A 33 -3.06 -24.63 -26.39
CA LYS A 33 -2.52 -25.58 -27.37
C LYS A 33 -1.31 -26.35 -26.84
N MET A 34 -0.43 -25.68 -26.10
CA MET A 34 0.78 -26.32 -25.56
C MET A 34 0.47 -27.36 -24.46
N PHE A 35 -0.61 -27.16 -23.71
CA PHE A 35 -1.01 -27.97 -22.56
C PHE A 35 -2.33 -28.76 -22.79
N ASP A 36 -2.80 -28.86 -24.04
CA ASP A 36 -4.03 -29.56 -24.43
C ASP A 36 -5.28 -29.17 -23.59
N ILE A 37 -5.44 -27.88 -23.30
CA ILE A 37 -6.57 -27.34 -22.54
C ILE A 37 -7.71 -27.01 -23.50
N MET A 38 -8.69 -27.91 -23.57
CA MET A 38 -9.81 -27.86 -24.52
C MET A 38 -11.17 -27.97 -23.83
N TYR A 39 -12.22 -27.55 -24.53
CA TYR A 39 -13.61 -27.81 -24.19
C TYR A 39 -14.37 -28.29 -25.44
N ASP A 40 -15.49 -28.99 -25.25
CA ASP A 40 -16.41 -29.33 -26.34
C ASP A 40 -17.42 -28.17 -26.51
N ASP A 41 -17.50 -27.63 -27.72
CA ASP A 41 -18.41 -26.53 -28.06
C ASP A 41 -19.87 -27.00 -27.98
N PRO A 42 -20.75 -26.31 -27.22
CA PRO A 42 -22.12 -26.76 -27.04
C PRO A 42 -22.98 -26.66 -28.32
N ASP A 43 -22.61 -25.80 -29.27
CA ASP A 43 -23.36 -25.55 -30.49
C ASP A 43 -22.83 -26.40 -31.65
N THR A 44 -21.50 -26.49 -31.79
CA THR A 44 -20.87 -27.22 -32.91
C THR A 44 -20.46 -28.66 -32.55
N LEU A 45 -20.39 -29.00 -31.25
CA LEU A 45 -19.86 -30.27 -30.73
C LEU A 45 -18.38 -30.53 -31.10
N GLU A 46 -17.66 -29.48 -31.53
CA GLU A 46 -16.22 -29.57 -31.85
C GLU A 46 -15.34 -29.26 -30.63
N LYS A 47 -14.13 -29.82 -30.61
CA LYS A 47 -13.13 -29.47 -29.60
C LYS A 47 -12.48 -28.13 -29.90
N ASN A 48 -12.60 -27.19 -28.97
CA ASN A 48 -12.02 -25.86 -29.07
C ASN A 48 -11.00 -25.59 -27.94
N TYR A 49 -9.91 -24.90 -28.27
CA TYR A 49 -8.93 -24.45 -27.27
C TYR A 49 -9.43 -23.20 -26.54
N VAL A 50 -9.23 -23.15 -25.23
CA VAL A 50 -9.61 -21.98 -24.42
C VAL A 50 -8.70 -20.79 -24.71
N TYR A 51 -9.26 -19.58 -24.68
CA TYR A 51 -8.47 -18.34 -24.64
C TYR A 51 -8.04 -18.06 -23.21
N GLN A 52 -6.78 -17.71 -23.02
CA GLN A 52 -6.21 -17.49 -21.70
C GLN A 52 -5.65 -16.07 -21.55
N ASN A 53 -5.72 -15.57 -20.32
CA ASN A 53 -5.03 -14.36 -19.89
C ASN A 53 -4.20 -14.68 -18.63
N SER A 54 -3.13 -13.93 -18.40
CA SER A 54 -2.44 -13.89 -17.11
C SER A 54 -2.08 -12.46 -16.78
N TRP A 55 -1.94 -12.14 -15.50
CA TRP A 55 -1.63 -10.78 -15.04
C TRP A 55 -0.87 -10.84 -13.72
N GLY A 56 -0.04 -9.83 -13.49
CA GLY A 56 0.88 -9.83 -12.37
C GLY A 56 1.14 -8.42 -11.84
N ILE A 57 1.13 -8.33 -10.51
CA ILE A 57 1.59 -7.19 -9.74
C ILE A 57 2.41 -7.73 -8.56
N THR A 58 3.45 -7.00 -8.17
CA THR A 58 4.38 -7.46 -7.12
C THR A 58 4.60 -6.38 -6.08
N THR A 59 5.34 -6.71 -5.02
CA THR A 59 5.80 -5.76 -3.99
C THR A 59 6.69 -4.64 -4.53
N ARG A 60 7.05 -4.66 -5.83
CA ARG A 60 7.62 -3.50 -6.54
C ARG A 60 6.81 -2.23 -6.29
N THR A 61 5.49 -2.34 -6.10
CA THR A 61 4.61 -1.21 -5.77
C THR A 61 5.06 -0.43 -4.53
N ILE A 62 5.60 -1.11 -3.51
CA ILE A 62 6.15 -0.46 -2.31
C ILE A 62 7.38 0.37 -2.68
N GLY A 63 8.30 -0.20 -3.48
CA GLY A 63 9.49 0.52 -3.95
C GLY A 63 9.14 1.74 -4.81
N VAL A 64 8.14 1.62 -5.70
CA VAL A 64 7.64 2.75 -6.50
C VAL A 64 7.06 3.83 -5.60
N MET A 65 6.24 3.47 -4.61
CA MET A 65 5.68 4.42 -3.64
C MET A 65 6.79 5.19 -2.90
N VAL A 66 7.82 4.49 -2.42
CA VAL A 66 8.98 5.11 -1.74
C VAL A 66 9.69 6.10 -2.67
N LEU A 67 9.99 5.69 -3.90
CA LEU A 67 10.75 6.49 -4.87
C LEU A 67 9.97 7.70 -5.40
N VAL A 68 8.64 7.66 -5.38
CA VAL A 68 7.77 8.73 -5.90
C VAL A 68 7.38 9.72 -4.82
N HIS A 69 7.07 9.26 -3.61
CA HIS A 69 6.55 10.11 -2.53
C HIS A 69 7.60 10.51 -1.49
N GLY A 70 8.71 9.77 -1.37
CA GLY A 70 9.77 10.10 -0.42
C GLY A 70 10.38 11.48 -0.68
N ASP A 71 10.79 12.15 0.39
CA ASP A 71 11.42 13.47 0.36
C ASP A 71 12.72 13.49 1.19
N ASP A 72 13.32 14.68 1.32
CA ASP A 72 14.58 14.85 2.06
C ASP A 72 14.46 14.56 3.58
N LYS A 73 13.23 14.48 4.12
CA LYS A 73 12.96 14.11 5.52
C LYS A 73 12.71 12.61 5.69
N GLY A 74 12.48 11.89 4.59
CA GLY A 74 12.35 10.43 4.57
C GLY A 74 11.08 9.94 3.89
N LEU A 75 10.45 8.93 4.50
CA LEU A 75 9.29 8.25 3.91
C LEU A 75 8.02 9.08 4.07
N VAL A 76 7.28 9.26 2.96
CA VAL A 76 5.93 9.81 2.95
C VAL A 76 4.95 8.72 2.55
N LEU A 77 4.17 8.22 3.50
CA LEU A 77 3.17 7.19 3.27
C LEU A 77 1.86 7.80 2.73
N PRO A 78 1.32 7.33 1.59
CA PRO A 78 -0.02 7.70 1.16
C PRO A 78 -1.05 7.33 2.25
N PRO A 79 -1.95 8.24 2.67
CA PRO A 79 -2.84 8.00 3.82
C PRO A 79 -3.72 6.75 3.73
N ARG A 80 -4.03 6.27 2.52
CA ARG A 80 -4.83 5.05 2.33
C ARG A 80 -4.04 3.75 2.60
N LEU A 81 -2.71 3.82 2.59
CA LEU A 81 -1.80 2.70 2.80
C LEU A 81 -1.02 2.78 4.12
N ALA A 82 -1.01 3.94 4.77
CA ALA A 82 -0.32 4.15 6.03
C ALA A 82 -0.97 3.31 7.15
N ASP A 83 -0.21 2.43 7.81
CA ASP A 83 -0.73 1.63 8.93
C ASP A 83 -1.21 2.54 10.07
N ILE A 84 -0.36 3.48 10.46
CA ILE A 84 -0.68 4.61 11.34
C ILE A 84 -0.85 5.86 10.48
N GLN A 85 -2.06 6.43 10.44
CA GLN A 85 -2.36 7.68 9.73
C GLN A 85 -2.08 8.92 10.58
N ALA A 86 -2.30 8.82 11.90
CA ALA A 86 -2.07 9.89 12.85
C ALA A 86 -1.41 9.35 14.12
N ILE A 87 -0.33 9.99 14.55
CA ILE A 87 0.33 9.69 15.83
C ILE A 87 0.13 10.86 16.78
N VAL A 88 -0.36 10.59 17.99
CA VAL A 88 -0.55 11.60 19.05
C VAL A 88 0.62 11.51 20.02
N VAL A 89 1.42 12.57 20.09
CA VAL A 89 2.59 12.68 20.97
C VAL A 89 2.33 13.75 22.04
N PRO A 90 2.40 13.44 23.34
CA PRO A 90 2.26 14.42 24.39
C PRO A 90 3.48 15.36 24.43
N CYS A 91 3.24 16.66 24.43
CA CYS A 91 4.28 17.68 24.46
C CYS A 91 4.21 18.53 25.75
N GLY A 92 5.33 19.13 26.13
CA GLY A 92 5.37 20.11 27.23
C GLY A 92 5.44 19.51 28.65
N ILE A 93 5.70 18.21 28.79
CA ILE A 93 6.01 17.61 30.10
C ILE A 93 7.43 18.05 30.51
N THR A 94 7.53 18.73 31.65
CA THR A 94 8.81 19.18 32.21
C THR A 94 9.11 18.49 33.54
N ALA A 95 10.34 18.65 34.05
CA ALA A 95 10.70 18.17 35.38
C ALA A 95 9.83 18.78 36.50
N SER A 96 9.23 19.95 36.27
CA SER A 96 8.35 20.63 37.23
C SER A 96 6.88 20.25 37.08
N SER A 97 6.48 19.50 36.03
CA SER A 97 5.10 19.06 35.87
C SER A 97 4.71 18.07 36.96
N SER A 98 3.62 18.38 37.67
CA SER A 98 3.02 17.52 38.68
C SER A 98 2.52 16.19 38.10
N ALA A 99 2.31 15.20 38.98
CA ALA A 99 1.76 13.92 38.57
C ALA A 99 0.34 14.07 38.00
N GLU A 100 -0.45 14.98 38.57
CA GLU A 100 -1.80 15.31 38.13
C GLU A 100 -1.82 15.94 36.73
N GLU A 101 -0.94 16.90 36.45
CA GLU A 101 -0.81 17.52 35.12
C GLU A 101 -0.41 16.49 34.06
N ARG A 102 0.59 15.65 34.38
CA ARG A 102 1.04 14.56 33.49
C ARG A 102 -0.10 13.59 33.18
N LYS A 103 -0.83 13.18 34.21
CA LYS A 103 -1.99 12.28 34.06
C LYS A 103 -3.08 12.92 33.21
N SER A 104 -3.43 14.18 33.49
CA SER A 104 -4.47 14.91 32.74
C SER A 104 -4.11 15.06 31.26
N LEU A 105 -2.84 15.33 30.93
CA LEU A 105 -2.38 15.43 29.56
C LEU A 105 -2.49 14.08 28.84
N ILE A 106 -2.01 13.01 29.45
CA ILE A 106 -2.06 11.65 28.86
C ILE A 106 -3.51 11.22 28.62
N GLU A 107 -4.42 11.44 29.58
CA GLU A 107 -5.84 11.11 29.39
C GLU A 107 -6.48 11.93 28.26
N SER A 108 -6.10 13.21 28.12
CA SER A 108 -6.57 14.04 26.99
C SER A 108 -6.05 13.50 25.64
N CYS A 109 -4.80 13.05 25.58
CA CYS A 109 -4.25 12.43 24.37
C CYS A 109 -4.97 11.11 24.03
N LYS A 110 -5.30 10.29 25.03
CA LYS A 110 -6.06 9.04 24.82
C LYS A 110 -7.47 9.31 24.32
N ALA A 111 -8.15 10.33 24.87
CA ALA A 111 -9.45 10.76 24.39
C ALA A 111 -9.39 11.18 22.92
N LEU A 112 -8.38 11.98 22.53
CA LEU A 112 -8.17 12.37 21.13
C LEU A 112 -7.94 11.16 20.21
N VAL A 113 -7.14 10.17 20.64
CA VAL A 113 -6.95 8.93 19.86
C VAL A 113 -8.28 8.21 19.67
N SER A 114 -9.13 8.13 20.71
CA SER A 114 -10.47 7.53 20.60
C SER A 114 -11.33 8.28 19.59
N ASP A 115 -11.38 9.62 19.67
CA ASP A 115 -12.19 10.44 18.76
C ASP A 115 -11.76 10.26 17.29
N LEU A 116 -10.45 10.16 17.05
CA LEU A 116 -9.90 9.90 15.71
C LEU A 116 -10.27 8.50 15.20
N MET A 117 -10.18 7.49 16.05
CA MET A 117 -10.58 6.12 15.71
C MET A 117 -12.08 6.02 15.43
N ASP A 118 -12.92 6.69 16.22
CA ASP A 118 -14.37 6.76 16.02
C ASP A 118 -14.74 7.47 14.71
N ALA A 119 -13.90 8.40 14.25
CA ALA A 119 -13.99 9.03 12.94
C ALA A 119 -13.43 8.17 11.78
N GLY A 120 -12.92 6.96 12.07
CA GLY A 120 -12.37 6.04 11.07
C GLY A 120 -10.92 6.30 10.68
N ILE A 121 -10.17 7.06 11.47
CA ILE A 121 -8.74 7.34 11.27
C ILE A 121 -7.94 6.30 12.05
N ARG A 122 -6.98 5.64 11.40
CA ARG A 122 -6.02 4.74 12.07
C ARG A 122 -5.04 5.58 12.88
N SER A 123 -5.28 5.72 14.16
CA SER A 123 -4.48 6.55 15.05
C SER A 123 -3.91 5.79 16.23
N GLU A 124 -2.71 6.19 16.66
CA GLU A 124 -2.05 5.66 17.85
C GLU A 124 -1.48 6.80 18.70
N GLY A 125 -1.29 6.54 20.00
CA GLY A 125 -0.62 7.45 20.92
C GLY A 125 0.77 6.95 21.27
N ASP A 126 1.78 7.81 21.20
CA ASP A 126 3.14 7.50 21.66
C ASP A 126 3.36 8.10 23.05
N TYR A 127 3.31 7.26 24.08
CA TYR A 127 3.42 7.67 25.49
C TYR A 127 4.73 7.22 26.15
N ARG A 128 5.74 6.87 25.35
CA ARG A 128 7.06 6.49 25.85
C ARG A 128 7.71 7.70 26.52
N ASP A 129 8.11 7.55 27.78
CA ASP A 129 8.67 8.63 28.61
C ASP A 129 10.22 8.64 28.62
N ASN A 130 10.83 7.62 28.03
CA ASN A 130 12.28 7.46 27.91
C ASN A 130 12.87 8.18 26.68
N TYR A 131 12.04 8.88 25.90
CA TYR A 131 12.43 9.68 24.75
C TYR A 131 11.87 11.09 24.85
N SER A 132 12.59 12.09 24.31
CA SER A 132 12.03 13.42 24.09
C SER A 132 10.97 13.38 22.98
N PRO A 133 9.99 14.30 22.98
CA PRO A 133 9.01 14.39 21.90
C PRO A 133 9.57 14.71 20.51
N GLY A 134 10.77 15.28 20.43
CA GLY A 134 11.48 15.63 19.19
C GLY A 134 12.75 14.82 19.01
#